data_AF-A0A6C0GR89-F1
#
_entry.id   AF-A0A6C0GR89-F1
#
_cell.length_a   1.000
_cell.length_b   1.000
_cell.length_c   1.000
_cell.angle_alpha   90.00
_cell.angle_beta   90.00
_cell.angle_gamma   90.00
#
_symmetry.space_group_name_H-M   'P 1'
#
loop_
_entity.id
_entity.type
_entity.pdbx_description
1 polymer ?
#
loop_
_entity_poly.entity_id
_entity_poly.type
_entity_poly.pdbx_seq_one_letter_code
_entity_poly.pdbx_strand_id
1 'polypeptide(L)'
;MYPRLTILSLFVFFCHFSASAQVHGVSLSKQTFVLPGRKFYISDIIDARIDKNNIGWVRKGLTNTKMEADLKKRFKPELMDFFNRNLPPYTNLQPVIVKVLKFQITEHNGAATESAKAEIVIDFIYKQEDNYYNLFRGIGVTKSGNLDVTLMHADNIRSALVQCLTQFVNEDIEHYLERASVSNWEEISKDFIATLETHQYPILTDSVLKKGIYQRFSDFRNNSPVTAPNLVMEQVSREAKHLQHIYEVKPYLLDEKGNRKSLKNVWGFSDGENLYIYHDKDYFLMDRSGGTYAFYAFGPTQTNYTAITAGAVMGGLVGAVAIGAATQKSTQAEYILDMITGHVTMKDKASIEDTPAITPEYPASINIYWWSGTSKDQALEVYVNDSLVRTIVPKYQLVFDWETQASEIKICVKNQQEACFTFVPSFKKTNYIACSINTKGGINQPEIKSVEAQEGEFYIKKIKSLEEKEKK
;
A
#
# COMPACT_ATOMS: atom_id res chain seq x y z
N MET A 1 -41.37 -57.28 36.53
CA MET A 1 -42.02 -56.18 37.24
C MET A 1 -40.96 -55.10 37.50
N TYR A 2 -41.11 -53.94 36.84
CA TYR A 2 -40.38 -52.66 37.00
C TYR A 2 -38.88 -52.54 36.57
N PRO A 3 -38.42 -51.33 36.17
CA PRO A 3 -37.81 -51.04 34.86
C PRO A 3 -36.59 -50.07 34.96
N ARG A 4 -36.29 -49.33 33.86
CA ARG A 4 -35.43 -48.12 33.72
C ARG A 4 -33.95 -48.44 33.49
N LEU A 5 -33.35 -48.26 32.30
CA LEU A 5 -33.44 -47.21 31.29
C LEU A 5 -33.24 -45.80 31.87
N THR A 6 -31.97 -45.41 32.04
CA THR A 6 -31.58 -43.99 32.18
C THR A 6 -30.38 -43.71 31.29
N ILE A 7 -30.71 -43.43 30.04
CA ILE A 7 -30.13 -42.45 29.12
C ILE A 7 -28.90 -41.72 29.69
N LEU A 8 -27.71 -42.23 29.36
CA LEU A 8 -26.46 -41.47 29.35
C LEU A 8 -26.30 -40.87 27.94
N SER A 9 -27.18 -39.94 27.57
CA SER A 9 -27.06 -39.19 26.33
C SER A 9 -26.01 -38.11 26.53
N LEU A 10 -24.80 -38.47 26.11
CA LEU A 10 -23.61 -37.66 25.98
C LEU A 10 -23.89 -36.48 25.01
N PHE A 11 -24.47 -35.41 25.54
CA PHE A 11 -24.69 -34.15 24.83
C PHE A 11 -23.34 -33.39 24.78
N VAL A 12 -22.40 -33.86 23.95
CA VAL A 12 -21.25 -33.05 23.52
C VAL A 12 -21.81 -32.03 22.53
N PHE A 13 -22.37 -30.94 23.07
CA PHE A 13 -22.61 -29.71 22.35
C PHE A 13 -21.24 -29.19 21.92
N PHE A 14 -20.78 -29.58 20.73
CA PHE A 14 -19.70 -28.91 20.03
C PHE A 14 -20.21 -27.50 19.71
N CYS A 15 -20.08 -26.58 20.66
CA CYS A 15 -20.12 -25.16 20.40
C CYS A 15 -18.90 -24.85 19.51
N HIS A 16 -19.08 -24.99 18.21
CA HIS A 16 -18.24 -24.32 17.22
C HIS A 16 -18.44 -22.83 17.40
N PHE A 17 -17.77 -22.26 18.40
CA PHE A 17 -17.48 -20.84 18.42
C PHE A 17 -16.57 -20.61 17.23
N SER A 18 -17.16 -20.20 16.10
CA SER A 18 -16.41 -19.58 15.03
C SER A 18 -15.68 -18.42 15.66
N ALA A 19 -14.37 -18.58 15.87
CA ALA A 19 -13.49 -17.52 16.31
C ALA A 19 -13.42 -16.53 15.15
N SER A 20 -14.41 -15.64 15.05
CA SER A 20 -14.35 -14.52 14.13
C SER A 20 -13.08 -13.75 14.48
N ALA A 21 -12.17 -13.68 13.51
CA ALA A 21 -10.95 -12.91 13.65
C ALA A 21 -11.32 -11.49 14.10
N GLN A 22 -10.90 -11.12 15.30
CA GLN A 22 -11.19 -9.79 15.84
C GLN A 22 -10.36 -8.79 15.04
N VAL A 23 -11.02 -7.83 14.38
CA VAL A 23 -10.36 -6.71 13.71
C VAL A 23 -10.14 -5.58 14.72
N HIS A 24 -8.94 -5.02 14.76
CA HIS A 24 -8.66 -3.87 15.61
C HIS A 24 -9.23 -2.57 15.02
N GLY A 25 -10.28 -2.04 15.63
CA GLY A 25 -10.88 -0.77 15.22
C GLY A 25 -10.14 0.48 15.73
N VAL A 26 -9.58 1.28 14.82
CA VAL A 26 -8.98 2.60 15.05
C VAL A 26 -10.05 3.68 14.83
N SER A 27 -10.15 4.69 15.70
CA SER A 27 -11.08 5.81 15.49
C SER A 27 -10.40 7.16 15.60
N LEU A 28 -10.78 8.04 14.68
CA LEU A 28 -10.36 9.43 14.57
C LEU A 28 -11.34 10.38 15.27
N SER A 29 -12.40 9.85 15.89
CA SER A 29 -13.46 10.65 16.54
C SER A 29 -13.00 11.52 17.71
N LYS A 30 -11.81 11.29 18.28
CA LYS A 30 -11.20 12.13 19.33
C LYS A 30 -10.07 13.01 18.81
N GLN A 31 -9.72 12.88 17.53
CA GLN A 31 -8.57 13.54 16.95
C GLN A 31 -8.94 14.94 16.48
N THR A 32 -8.17 15.92 16.93
CA THR A 32 -8.36 17.34 16.59
C THR A 32 -7.08 17.98 16.08
N PHE A 33 -7.19 18.91 15.14
CA PHE A 33 -6.06 19.71 14.68
C PHE A 33 -6.49 21.10 14.21
N VAL A 34 -5.51 22.00 14.09
CA VAL A 34 -5.70 23.34 13.51
C VAL A 34 -4.77 23.46 12.31
N LEU A 35 -5.30 24.01 11.22
CA LEU A 35 -4.56 24.23 9.98
C LEU A 35 -4.67 25.71 9.58
N PRO A 36 -3.79 26.59 10.10
CA PRO A 36 -3.85 28.02 9.84
C PRO A 36 -3.55 28.31 8.36
N GLY A 37 -4.12 29.40 7.83
CA GLY A 37 -3.84 29.86 6.46
C GLY A 37 -4.49 29.06 5.34
N ARG A 38 -5.29 28.02 5.64
CA ARG A 38 -5.99 27.24 4.62
C ARG A 38 -6.97 28.10 3.81
N LYS A 39 -7.06 27.83 2.51
CA LYS A 39 -8.02 28.45 1.57
C LYS A 39 -9.05 27.44 1.04
N PHE A 40 -9.12 26.26 1.63
CA PHE A 40 -9.95 25.14 1.17
C PHE A 40 -10.64 24.40 2.33
N TYR A 41 -11.63 23.59 1.99
CA TYR A 41 -12.20 22.53 2.82
C TYR A 41 -12.26 21.22 2.03
N ILE A 42 -12.40 20.08 2.72
CA ILE A 42 -12.53 18.79 2.05
C ILE A 42 -14.01 18.53 1.75
N SER A 43 -14.37 18.55 0.47
CA SER A 43 -15.75 18.37 0.02
C SER A 43 -16.12 16.91 -0.21
N ASP A 44 -15.14 16.08 -0.61
CA ASP A 44 -15.36 14.65 -0.79
C ASP A 44 -14.05 13.83 -0.65
N ILE A 45 -14.21 12.51 -0.52
CA ILE A 45 -13.12 11.54 -0.48
C ILE A 45 -13.36 10.43 -1.50
N ILE A 46 -12.31 10.14 -2.27
CA ILE A 46 -12.19 8.98 -3.15
C ILE A 46 -11.24 8.00 -2.49
N ASP A 47 -11.71 6.79 -2.17
CA ASP A 47 -10.86 5.70 -1.71
C ASP A 47 -10.30 4.96 -2.92
N ALA A 48 -9.10 5.34 -3.33
CA ALA A 48 -8.41 4.75 -4.45
C ALA A 48 -7.34 3.75 -3.99
N ARG A 49 -7.26 3.38 -2.70
CA ARG A 49 -6.23 2.47 -2.20
C ARG A 49 -6.27 1.12 -2.94
N ILE A 50 -5.11 0.49 -3.08
CA ILE A 50 -5.00 -0.88 -3.63
C ILE A 50 -5.75 -1.86 -2.72
N ASP A 51 -5.42 -1.86 -1.43
CA ASP A 51 -6.12 -2.63 -0.42
C ASP A 51 -7.13 -1.75 0.29
N LYS A 52 -8.42 -2.06 0.09
CA LYS A 52 -9.55 -1.38 0.73
C LYS A 52 -10.12 -2.16 1.92
N ASN A 53 -9.66 -3.38 2.17
CA ASN A 53 -10.23 -4.29 3.16
C ASN A 53 -9.83 -3.93 4.60
N ASN A 54 -8.65 -3.35 4.78
CA ASN A 54 -8.12 -2.94 6.08
C ASN A 54 -7.23 -1.70 5.90
N ILE A 55 -6.66 -1.18 6.99
CA ILE A 55 -5.68 -0.09 6.98
C ILE A 55 -4.29 -0.57 7.43
N GLY A 56 -4.05 -1.87 7.49
CA GLY A 56 -2.81 -2.48 7.95
C GLY A 56 -3.02 -3.42 9.13
N TRP A 57 -2.05 -3.46 10.03
CA TRP A 57 -2.04 -4.42 11.12
C TRP A 57 -1.41 -3.85 12.38
N VAL A 58 -1.81 -4.44 13.51
CA VAL A 58 -1.28 -4.19 14.84
C VAL A 58 -0.85 -5.50 15.48
N ARG A 59 -0.16 -5.43 16.61
CA ARG A 59 0.22 -6.57 17.44
C ARG A 59 -0.45 -6.42 18.79
N LYS A 60 -1.11 -7.47 19.26
CA LYS A 60 -1.81 -7.45 20.55
C LYS A 60 -1.42 -8.60 21.45
N GLY A 61 -1.49 -8.32 22.75
CA GLY A 61 -1.26 -9.29 23.82
C GLY A 61 0.21 -9.58 24.06
N LEU A 62 0.48 -10.34 25.13
CA LEU A 62 1.84 -10.70 25.56
C LEU A 62 2.63 -11.50 24.50
N THR A 63 1.91 -12.12 23.57
CA THR A 63 2.48 -12.93 22.48
C THR A 63 2.74 -12.14 21.19
N ASN A 64 2.46 -10.83 21.17
CA ASN A 64 2.65 -9.97 19.99
C ASN A 64 1.95 -10.50 18.73
N THR A 65 0.73 -11.02 18.92
CA THR A 65 -0.05 -11.65 17.85
C THR A 65 -0.49 -10.59 16.85
N LYS A 66 -0.11 -10.78 15.58
CA LYS A 66 -0.50 -9.90 14.46
C LYS A 66 -2.02 -9.98 14.24
N MET A 67 -2.66 -8.82 14.16
CA MET A 67 -4.10 -8.64 14.01
C MET A 67 -4.35 -7.57 12.95
N GLU A 68 -5.31 -7.82 12.05
CA GLU A 68 -5.74 -6.81 11.07
C GLU A 68 -6.34 -5.59 11.80
N ALA A 69 -6.12 -4.41 11.22
CA ALA A 69 -6.63 -3.17 11.76
C ALA A 69 -7.47 -2.45 10.70
N ASP A 70 -8.61 -1.90 11.12
CA ASP A 70 -9.50 -1.13 10.27
C ASP A 70 -10.01 0.10 11.03
N LEU A 71 -10.65 1.04 10.35
CA LEU A 71 -11.34 2.15 10.97
C LEU A 71 -12.65 1.67 11.63
N LYS A 72 -13.02 2.27 12.77
CA LYS A 72 -14.25 1.90 13.49
C LYS A 72 -15.53 2.13 12.68
N LYS A 73 -15.52 3.12 11.80
CA LYS A 73 -16.53 3.32 10.76
C LYS A 73 -15.92 2.95 9.41
N ARG A 74 -16.78 2.78 8.39
CA ARG A 74 -16.31 2.64 7.01
C ARG A 74 -15.38 3.80 6.63
N PHE A 75 -14.40 3.51 5.77
CA PHE A 75 -13.28 4.40 5.45
C PHE A 75 -13.69 5.86 5.14
N LYS A 76 -14.53 6.05 4.12
CA LYS A 76 -14.99 7.38 3.70
C LYS A 76 -15.76 8.13 4.81
N PRO A 77 -16.78 7.54 5.47
CA PRO A 77 -17.44 8.18 6.61
C PRO A 77 -16.51 8.59 7.76
N GLU A 78 -15.57 7.74 8.19
CA GLU A 78 -14.66 8.09 9.31
C GLU A 78 -13.79 9.31 8.96
N LEU A 79 -13.25 9.34 7.74
CA LEU A 79 -12.42 10.46 7.29
C LEU A 79 -13.22 11.74 7.03
N MET A 80 -14.43 11.63 6.46
CA MET A 80 -15.32 12.80 6.30
C MET A 80 -15.70 13.39 7.66
N ASP A 81 -16.01 12.56 8.66
CA ASP A 81 -16.28 13.04 10.02
C ASP A 81 -15.07 13.70 10.67
N PHE A 82 -13.86 13.20 10.38
CA PHE A 82 -12.62 13.80 10.84
C PHE A 82 -12.38 15.17 10.17
N PHE A 83 -12.54 15.28 8.85
CA PHE A 83 -12.33 16.54 8.15
C PHE A 83 -13.43 17.57 8.43
N ASN A 84 -14.72 17.20 8.43
CA ASN A 84 -15.80 18.15 8.69
C ASN A 84 -15.69 18.82 10.06
N ARG A 85 -15.17 18.07 11.06
CA ARG A 85 -14.94 18.58 12.41
C ARG A 85 -13.76 19.55 12.49
N ASN A 86 -12.68 19.26 11.77
CA ASN A 86 -11.41 20.00 11.88
C ASN A 86 -11.22 21.08 10.79
N LEU A 87 -11.89 20.92 9.67
CA LEU A 87 -11.86 21.77 8.48
C LEU A 87 -13.28 22.11 8.02
N PRO A 88 -14.15 22.66 8.90
CA PRO A 88 -15.52 22.98 8.53
C PRO A 88 -15.55 23.92 7.31
N PRO A 89 -16.54 23.78 6.41
CA PRO A 89 -16.70 24.67 5.26
C PRO A 89 -17.06 26.09 5.72
N TYR A 90 -16.54 27.08 4.99
CA TYR A 90 -16.92 28.50 5.12
C TYR A 90 -17.13 29.08 3.72
N THR A 91 -17.88 30.17 3.61
CA THR A 91 -18.30 30.77 2.33
C THR A 91 -17.14 31.23 1.43
N ASN A 92 -15.96 31.47 2.00
CA ASN A 92 -14.76 31.91 1.29
C ASN A 92 -13.75 30.79 1.01
N LEU A 93 -14.09 29.54 1.33
CA LEU A 93 -13.20 28.40 1.13
C LEU A 93 -13.57 27.59 -0.09
N GLN A 94 -12.53 27.13 -0.77
CA GLN A 94 -12.65 26.33 -1.97
C GLN A 94 -12.90 24.83 -1.65
N PRO A 95 -13.81 24.15 -2.37
CA PRO A 95 -13.99 22.71 -2.23
C PRO A 95 -12.81 21.96 -2.84
N VAL A 96 -12.24 21.02 -2.09
CA VAL A 96 -11.19 20.12 -2.58
C VAL A 96 -11.59 18.67 -2.29
N ILE A 97 -11.42 17.82 -3.29
CA ILE A 97 -11.62 16.37 -3.17
C ILE A 97 -10.28 15.75 -2.79
N VAL A 98 -10.30 14.83 -1.84
CA VAL A 98 -9.12 14.06 -1.43
C VAL A 98 -9.21 12.66 -2.03
N LYS A 99 -8.30 12.32 -2.94
CA LYS A 99 -8.14 10.96 -3.46
C LYS A 99 -7.05 10.25 -2.66
N VAL A 100 -7.44 9.26 -1.86
CA VAL A 100 -6.51 8.52 -1.00
C VAL A 100 -5.89 7.36 -1.77
N LEU A 101 -4.57 7.42 -1.95
CA LEU A 101 -3.80 6.41 -2.69
C LEU A 101 -3.18 5.38 -1.75
N LYS A 102 -2.78 5.83 -0.56
CA LYS A 102 -2.24 4.97 0.51
C LYS A 102 -2.76 5.45 1.86
N PHE A 103 -3.17 4.50 2.69
CA PHE A 103 -3.58 4.75 4.07
C PHE A 103 -3.26 3.51 4.88
N GLN A 104 -2.07 3.49 5.46
CA GLN A 104 -1.50 2.30 6.07
C GLN A 104 -0.96 2.59 7.46
N ILE A 105 -1.20 1.67 8.40
CA ILE A 105 -0.55 1.61 9.70
C ILE A 105 0.24 0.30 9.83
N THR A 106 1.37 0.37 10.53
CA THR A 106 2.20 -0.79 10.84
C THR A 106 2.82 -0.65 12.23
N GLU A 107 3.14 -1.79 12.85
CA GLU A 107 3.89 -1.82 14.11
C GLU A 107 5.19 -2.59 13.95
N HIS A 108 6.32 -2.04 14.38
CA HIS A 108 7.59 -2.74 14.34
C HIS A 108 8.09 -3.04 15.76
N ASN A 109 8.38 -4.31 16.02
CA ASN A 109 8.91 -4.79 17.30
C ASN A 109 10.42 -5.04 17.13
N GLY A 110 11.23 -4.11 17.62
CA GLY A 110 12.65 -4.34 17.85
C GLY A 110 12.88 -5.03 19.20
N ALA A 111 14.10 -5.52 19.43
CA ALA A 111 14.45 -6.27 20.65
C ALA A 111 14.18 -5.51 21.98
N ALA A 112 14.09 -4.18 21.95
CA ALA A 112 13.83 -3.34 23.12
C ALA A 112 12.84 -2.19 22.88
N THR A 113 12.27 -2.07 21.68
CA THR A 113 11.37 -0.95 21.33
C THR A 113 10.27 -1.40 20.41
N GLU A 114 9.04 -1.06 20.76
CA GLU A 114 7.91 -1.11 19.84
C GLU A 114 7.73 0.27 19.20
N SER A 115 7.37 0.29 17.92
CA SER A 115 7.01 1.53 17.24
C SER A 115 5.78 1.36 16.38
N ALA A 116 4.89 2.34 16.40
CA ALA A 116 3.76 2.46 15.49
C ALA A 116 4.10 3.46 14.38
N LYS A 117 3.74 3.14 13.14
CA LYS A 117 3.88 4.00 11.96
C LYS A 117 2.51 4.20 11.32
N ALA A 118 2.25 5.42 10.84
CA ALA A 118 1.20 5.69 9.87
C ALA A 118 1.83 6.32 8.62
N GLU A 119 1.38 5.86 7.46
CA GLU A 119 1.82 6.31 6.15
C GLU A 119 0.60 6.58 5.27
N ILE A 120 0.48 7.83 4.81
CA ILE A 120 -0.68 8.32 4.08
C ILE A 120 -0.21 9.08 2.84
N VAL A 121 -0.82 8.77 1.71
CA VAL A 121 -0.59 9.47 0.45
C VAL A 121 -1.92 9.84 -0.17
N ILE A 122 -2.08 11.14 -0.44
CA ILE A 122 -3.33 11.69 -0.97
C ILE A 122 -3.05 12.65 -2.12
N ASP A 123 -3.91 12.61 -3.13
CA ASP A 123 -4.01 13.63 -4.16
C ASP A 123 -5.11 14.62 -3.78
N PHE A 124 -4.81 15.91 -3.94
CA PHE A 124 -5.74 17.01 -3.77
C PHE A 124 -6.27 17.41 -5.15
N ILE A 125 -7.57 17.20 -5.34
CA ILE A 125 -8.24 17.42 -6.61
C ILE A 125 -9.17 18.62 -6.45
N TYR A 126 -8.97 19.62 -7.29
CA TYR A 126 -9.85 20.77 -7.36
C TYR A 126 -10.93 20.55 -8.40
N LYS A 127 -12.17 20.94 -8.07
CA LYS A 127 -13.30 20.87 -8.98
C LYS A 127 -13.67 22.28 -9.42
N GLN A 128 -13.64 22.52 -10.73
CA GLN A 128 -14.14 23.75 -11.34
C GLN A 128 -15.15 23.36 -12.42
N GLU A 129 -16.41 23.71 -12.21
CA GLU A 129 -17.52 23.27 -13.07
C GLU A 129 -17.57 21.72 -13.18
N ASP A 130 -17.46 21.18 -14.39
CA ASP A 130 -17.43 19.74 -14.66
C ASP A 130 -16.01 19.15 -14.76
N ASN A 131 -14.98 20.00 -14.59
CA ASN A 131 -13.58 19.62 -14.73
C ASN A 131 -12.92 19.37 -13.38
N TYR A 132 -12.01 18.40 -13.36
CA TYR A 132 -11.22 18.03 -12.19
C TYR A 132 -9.73 18.22 -12.47
N TYR A 133 -9.03 18.84 -11.53
CA TYR A 133 -7.62 19.18 -11.65
C TYR A 133 -6.86 18.52 -10.50
N ASN A 134 -5.98 17.56 -10.80
CA ASN A 134 -5.09 16.99 -9.80
C ASN A 134 -3.97 18.00 -9.50
N LEU A 135 -4.12 18.76 -8.42
CA LEU A 135 -3.25 19.88 -8.12
C LEU A 135 -1.95 19.43 -7.47
N PHE A 136 -2.07 18.54 -6.48
CA PHE A 136 -0.96 18.29 -5.57
C PHE A 136 -1.07 16.92 -4.92
N ARG A 137 0.09 16.29 -4.68
CA ARG A 137 0.20 15.05 -3.90
C ARG A 137 0.83 15.33 -2.55
N GLY A 138 0.05 15.15 -1.49
CA GLY A 138 0.55 15.19 -0.11
C GLY A 138 1.00 13.82 0.37
N ILE A 139 2.14 13.78 1.06
CA ILE A 139 2.68 12.56 1.67
C ILE A 139 2.90 12.80 3.16
N GLY A 140 2.32 11.96 4.00
CA GLY A 140 2.38 12.04 5.45
C GLY A 140 2.93 10.76 6.03
N VAL A 141 4.01 10.87 6.79
CA VAL A 141 4.61 9.75 7.50
C VAL A 141 4.85 10.14 8.95
N THR A 142 4.23 9.41 9.86
CA THR A 142 4.44 9.60 11.31
C THR A 142 4.85 8.28 11.92
N LYS A 143 5.84 8.33 12.82
CA LYS A 143 6.29 7.20 13.63
C LYS A 143 6.33 7.64 15.08
N SER A 144 5.88 6.78 15.98
CA SER A 144 5.97 6.98 17.42
C SER A 144 6.37 5.68 18.10
N GLY A 145 7.00 5.77 19.27
CA GLY A 145 7.40 4.63 20.10
C GLY A 145 6.98 4.84 21.54
N ASN A 146 6.37 3.84 22.16
CA ASN A 146 5.94 3.83 23.56
C ASN A 146 5.73 2.37 24.03
N LEU A 147 5.41 2.17 25.31
CA LEU A 147 5.07 0.86 25.87
C LEU A 147 3.75 0.28 25.34
N ASP A 148 2.85 1.13 24.84
CA ASP A 148 1.61 0.72 24.16
C ASP A 148 1.49 1.51 22.85
N VAL A 149 2.06 0.95 21.78
CA VAL A 149 2.08 1.58 20.46
C VAL A 149 0.74 1.47 19.74
N THR A 150 -0.09 0.48 20.09
CA THR A 150 -1.39 0.25 19.45
C THR A 150 -2.35 1.41 19.67
N LEU A 151 -2.29 2.05 20.84
CA LEU A 151 -3.10 3.25 21.11
C LEU A 151 -2.65 4.49 20.34
N MET A 152 -1.45 4.49 19.75
CA MET A 152 -0.87 5.65 19.06
C MET A 152 -1.31 5.79 17.60
N HIS A 153 -1.96 4.79 17.01
CA HIS A 153 -2.31 4.81 15.59
C HIS A 153 -3.24 5.96 15.21
N ALA A 154 -4.22 6.28 16.06
CA ALA A 154 -5.11 7.42 15.79
C ALA A 154 -4.35 8.75 15.72
N ASP A 155 -3.37 8.95 16.61
CA ASP A 155 -2.54 10.15 16.66
C ASP A 155 -1.54 10.19 15.49
N ASN A 156 -0.97 9.04 15.13
CA ASN A 156 -0.08 8.91 13.97
C ASN A 156 -0.82 9.20 12.66
N ILE A 157 -2.03 8.64 12.48
CA ILE A 157 -2.89 8.93 11.32
C ILE A 157 -3.22 10.41 11.26
N ARG A 158 -3.67 11.01 12.38
CA ARG A 158 -3.94 12.46 12.46
C ARG A 158 -2.71 13.25 12.02
N SER A 159 -1.54 12.92 12.56
CA SER A 159 -0.30 13.64 12.27
C SER A 159 0.13 13.50 10.80
N ALA A 160 0.01 12.31 10.22
CA ALA A 160 0.29 12.08 8.81
C ALA A 160 -0.69 12.86 7.90
N LEU A 161 -1.99 12.86 8.22
CA LEU A 161 -2.98 13.68 7.48
C LEU A 161 -2.65 15.18 7.58
N VAL A 162 -2.28 15.67 8.77
CA VAL A 162 -1.87 17.07 8.97
C VAL A 162 -0.61 17.41 8.18
N GLN A 163 0.35 16.51 8.05
CA GLN A 163 1.53 16.72 7.21
C GLN A 163 1.13 16.87 5.73
N CYS A 164 0.25 16.03 5.20
CA CYS A 164 -0.25 16.16 3.83
C CYS A 164 -0.96 17.50 3.61
N LEU A 165 -1.83 17.88 4.54
CA LEU A 165 -2.58 19.14 4.49
C LEU A 165 -1.68 20.37 4.58
N THR A 166 -0.66 20.33 5.45
CA THR A 166 0.29 21.44 5.62
C THR A 166 1.11 21.66 4.37
N GLN A 167 1.53 20.58 3.70
CA GLN A 167 2.19 20.67 2.39
C GLN A 167 1.28 21.40 1.41
N PHE A 168 0.03 20.97 1.27
CA PHE A 168 -0.92 21.59 0.34
C PHE A 168 -1.24 23.07 0.67
N VAL A 169 -1.32 23.45 1.95
CA VAL A 169 -1.53 24.85 2.36
C VAL A 169 -0.39 25.77 1.92
N ASN A 170 0.83 25.24 1.84
CA ASN A 170 2.02 26.00 1.46
C ASN A 170 2.22 26.09 -0.07
N GLU A 171 1.35 25.46 -0.85
CA GLU A 171 1.42 25.49 -2.31
C GLU A 171 0.63 26.65 -2.91
N ASP A 172 1.09 27.14 -4.06
CA ASP A 172 0.38 28.14 -4.87
C ASP A 172 -0.60 27.45 -5.82
N ILE A 173 -1.87 27.38 -5.41
CA ILE A 173 -2.93 26.70 -6.17
C ILE A 173 -3.08 27.28 -7.59
N GLU A 174 -2.93 28.60 -7.77
CA GLU A 174 -3.11 29.24 -9.09
C GLU A 174 -2.04 28.74 -10.06
N HIS A 175 -0.80 28.65 -9.59
CA HIS A 175 0.31 28.10 -10.36
C HIS A 175 0.11 26.64 -10.77
N TYR A 176 -0.52 25.83 -9.92
CA TYR A 176 -0.84 24.44 -10.25
C TYR A 176 -1.99 24.33 -11.25
N LEU A 177 -3.02 25.16 -11.13
CA LEU A 177 -4.15 25.16 -12.05
C LEU A 177 -3.72 25.43 -13.50
N GLU A 178 -2.74 26.33 -13.70
CA GLU A 178 -2.19 26.63 -15.03
C GLU A 178 -1.47 25.43 -15.69
N ARG A 179 -1.04 24.45 -14.90
CA ARG A 179 -0.23 23.30 -15.36
C ARG A 179 -0.93 21.96 -15.19
N ALA A 180 -2.03 21.92 -14.45
CA ALA A 180 -2.74 20.69 -14.15
C ALA A 180 -3.43 20.16 -15.41
N SER A 181 -3.36 18.86 -15.62
CA SER A 181 -4.17 18.18 -16.61
C SER A 181 -5.65 18.21 -16.18
N VAL A 182 -6.52 18.51 -17.14
CA VAL A 182 -7.96 18.41 -16.96
C VAL A 182 -8.37 16.94 -17.03
N SER A 183 -9.09 16.47 -16.01
CA SER A 183 -9.67 15.14 -15.93
C SER A 183 -11.18 15.21 -15.71
N ASN A 184 -11.88 14.11 -16.02
CA ASN A 184 -13.30 13.95 -15.70
C ASN A 184 -13.49 13.09 -14.44
N TRP A 185 -14.74 12.99 -13.96
CA TRP A 185 -15.08 12.21 -12.76
C TRP A 185 -14.69 10.73 -12.87
N GLU A 186 -14.96 10.11 -14.01
CA GLU A 186 -14.65 8.70 -14.26
C GLU A 186 -13.14 8.45 -14.13
N GLU A 187 -12.32 9.32 -14.72
CA GLU A 187 -10.87 9.23 -14.66
C GLU A 187 -10.33 9.37 -13.23
N ILE A 188 -10.80 10.37 -12.47
CA ILE A 188 -10.31 10.56 -11.09
C ILE A 188 -10.83 9.47 -10.14
N SER A 189 -11.97 8.86 -10.45
CA SER A 189 -12.58 7.80 -9.64
C SER A 189 -11.99 6.42 -9.90
N LYS A 190 -11.16 6.26 -10.95
CA LYS A 190 -10.43 5.02 -11.18
C LYS A 190 -9.56 4.68 -9.98
N ASP A 191 -9.64 3.41 -9.59
CA ASP A 191 -8.79 2.84 -8.55
C ASP A 191 -7.31 2.98 -8.91
N PHE A 192 -6.48 2.99 -7.88
CA PHE A 192 -5.07 3.29 -8.06
C PHE A 192 -4.33 2.28 -8.93
N ILE A 193 -4.76 1.01 -8.98
CA ILE A 193 -4.14 0.02 -9.88
C ILE A 193 -4.35 0.35 -11.35
N ALA A 194 -5.57 0.73 -11.76
CA ALA A 194 -5.82 1.20 -13.12
C ALA A 194 -4.97 2.46 -13.45
N THR A 195 -4.62 3.23 -12.41
CA THR A 195 -3.71 4.38 -12.54
C THR A 195 -2.25 3.92 -12.66
N LEU A 196 -1.82 2.91 -11.88
CA LEU A 196 -0.45 2.39 -11.89
C LEU A 196 -0.07 1.69 -13.20
N GLU A 197 -0.95 0.87 -13.76
CA GLU A 197 -0.68 0.12 -15.00
C GLU A 197 -0.48 1.05 -16.21
N THR A 198 -0.98 2.28 -16.12
CA THR A 198 -0.91 3.29 -17.19
C THR A 198 0.13 4.38 -16.92
N HIS A 199 0.56 4.57 -15.67
CA HIS A 199 1.50 5.63 -15.32
C HIS A 199 2.94 5.21 -15.58
N GLN A 200 3.41 5.52 -16.78
CA GLN A 200 4.84 5.59 -17.08
C GLN A 200 5.40 6.93 -16.58
N TYR A 201 6.15 6.89 -15.47
CA TYR A 201 6.82 8.09 -14.98
C TYR A 201 7.96 8.47 -15.93
N PRO A 202 8.03 9.72 -16.42
CA PRO A 202 9.07 10.15 -17.36
C PRO A 202 10.48 9.79 -16.91
N ILE A 203 10.78 9.89 -15.61
CA ILE A 203 12.10 9.50 -15.10
C ILE A 203 12.45 8.03 -15.32
N LEU A 204 11.45 7.15 -15.41
CA LEU A 204 11.60 5.74 -15.73
C LEU A 204 11.51 5.45 -17.23
N THR A 205 11.16 6.38 -18.10
CA THR A 205 10.96 6.05 -19.53
C THR A 205 11.79 6.88 -20.47
N ASP A 206 12.16 8.09 -20.05
CA ASP A 206 13.01 8.97 -20.82
C ASP A 206 14.39 8.31 -21.00
N SER A 207 14.88 8.35 -22.24
CA SER A 207 16.22 7.86 -22.58
C SER A 207 17.33 8.81 -22.12
N VAL A 208 16.97 10.05 -21.76
CA VAL A 208 17.91 11.11 -21.38
C VAL A 208 17.46 11.75 -20.07
N LEU A 209 18.39 11.81 -19.11
CA LEU A 209 18.18 12.49 -17.84
C LEU A 209 18.38 14.00 -18.02
N LYS A 210 17.45 14.80 -17.53
CA LYS A 210 17.61 16.26 -17.60
C LYS A 210 18.54 16.71 -16.48
N LYS A 211 19.62 17.42 -16.84
CA LYS A 211 20.52 18.05 -15.87
C LYS A 211 19.79 19.14 -15.08
N GLY A 212 19.88 19.12 -13.76
CA GLY A 212 19.34 20.17 -12.91
C GLY A 212 19.04 19.71 -11.48
N ILE A 213 18.25 20.52 -10.77
CA ILE A 213 17.90 20.31 -9.37
C ILE A 213 16.44 19.88 -9.25
N TYR A 214 16.20 18.75 -8.61
CA TYR A 214 14.87 18.32 -8.21
C TYR A 214 14.57 18.88 -6.82
N GLN A 215 13.72 19.90 -6.75
CA GLN A 215 13.34 20.48 -5.46
C GLN A 215 12.46 19.51 -4.69
N ARG A 216 11.62 18.76 -5.41
CA ARG A 216 10.64 17.82 -4.87
C ARG A 216 10.70 16.49 -5.60
N PHE A 217 10.13 15.47 -4.97
CA PHE A 217 9.95 14.15 -5.58
C PHE A 217 9.11 14.21 -6.86
N SER A 218 8.11 15.11 -6.94
CA SER A 218 7.31 15.32 -8.15
C SER A 218 8.16 15.76 -9.35
N ASP A 219 9.15 16.63 -9.10
CA ASP A 219 10.05 17.14 -10.15
C ASP A 219 10.91 15.99 -10.68
N PHE A 220 11.42 15.15 -9.77
CA PHE A 220 12.17 13.94 -10.09
C PHE A 220 11.33 12.98 -10.91
N ARG A 221 10.15 12.60 -10.41
CA ARG A 221 9.25 11.65 -11.07
C ARG A 221 8.90 12.06 -12.50
N ASN A 222 8.74 13.36 -12.72
CA ASN A 222 8.39 13.94 -14.02
C ASN A 222 9.62 14.30 -14.88
N ASN A 223 10.85 13.93 -14.46
CA ASN A 223 12.11 14.31 -15.12
C ASN A 223 12.10 15.80 -15.52
N SER A 224 11.69 16.66 -14.59
CA SER A 224 11.49 18.09 -14.81
C SER A 224 12.21 18.93 -13.75
N PRO A 225 13.54 18.83 -13.67
CA PRO A 225 14.31 19.61 -12.69
C PRO A 225 14.30 21.10 -13.03
N VAL A 226 14.59 21.92 -12.02
CA VAL A 226 15.00 23.31 -12.25
C VAL A 226 16.38 23.30 -12.91
N THR A 227 16.46 23.85 -14.12
CA THR A 227 17.72 23.93 -14.89
C THR A 227 18.77 24.69 -14.09
N ALA A 228 19.92 24.06 -13.88
CA ALA A 228 21.05 24.62 -13.15
C ALA A 228 22.35 24.37 -13.93
N PRO A 229 22.69 25.22 -14.93
CA PRO A 229 23.83 24.97 -15.82
C PRO A 229 25.16 25.01 -15.07
N ASN A 230 25.23 25.80 -14.00
CA ASN A 230 26.36 25.96 -13.08
C ASN A 230 26.40 24.93 -11.94
N LEU A 231 25.57 23.88 -12.00
CA LEU A 231 25.63 22.76 -11.08
C LEU A 231 26.90 21.93 -11.35
N VAL A 232 27.72 21.80 -10.32
CA VAL A 232 28.90 20.95 -10.26
C VAL A 232 28.83 20.06 -9.04
N MET A 233 29.55 18.94 -9.07
CA MET A 233 29.64 18.02 -7.93
C MET A 233 31.09 17.65 -7.65
N GLU A 234 31.34 17.31 -6.39
CA GLU A 234 32.60 16.77 -5.92
C GLU A 234 32.35 15.40 -5.30
N GLN A 235 33.10 14.39 -5.76
CA GLN A 235 33.11 13.07 -5.15
C GLN A 235 34.21 13.01 -4.10
N VAL A 236 33.84 12.80 -2.85
CA VAL A 236 34.78 12.66 -1.74
C VAL A 236 34.86 11.17 -1.40
N SER A 237 36.04 10.57 -1.62
CA SER A 237 36.32 9.21 -1.20
C SER A 237 36.33 9.13 0.33
N ARG A 238 35.59 8.18 0.91
CA ARG A 238 35.64 7.91 2.36
C ARG A 238 36.76 6.89 2.61
N GLU A 239 37.84 7.32 3.27
CA GLU A 239 39.06 6.49 3.51
C GLU A 239 38.86 5.28 4.44
N ALA A 240 37.66 5.01 4.93
CA ALA A 240 37.43 3.86 5.80
C ALA A 240 37.52 2.55 4.99
N LYS A 241 38.46 1.67 5.36
CA LYS A 241 38.79 0.39 4.69
C LYS A 241 37.61 -0.55 4.35
N HIS A 242 36.41 -0.32 4.89
CA HIS A 242 35.21 -1.13 4.68
C HIS A 242 34.14 -0.45 3.82
N LEU A 243 34.43 0.75 3.26
CA LEU A 243 33.50 1.57 2.48
C LEU A 243 34.00 1.81 1.04
N GLN A 244 34.84 0.91 0.54
CA GLN A 244 35.22 0.92 -0.86
C GLN A 244 33.92 0.87 -1.68
N HIS A 245 33.74 1.82 -2.60
CA HIS A 245 32.58 2.03 -3.49
C HIS A 245 31.43 2.94 -3.02
N ILE A 246 31.46 3.53 -1.81
CA ILE A 246 30.51 4.59 -1.45
C ILE A 246 31.24 5.94 -1.45
N TYR A 247 30.97 6.75 -2.46
CA TYR A 247 31.44 8.13 -2.53
C TYR A 247 30.42 9.05 -1.89
N GLU A 248 30.90 9.99 -1.07
CA GLU A 248 30.08 11.11 -0.65
C GLU A 248 30.03 12.13 -1.78
N VAL A 249 28.83 12.45 -2.24
CA VAL A 249 28.65 13.41 -3.33
C VAL A 249 28.23 14.76 -2.74
N LYS A 250 29.01 15.80 -3.04
CA LYS A 250 28.73 17.18 -2.62
C LYS A 250 28.35 18.05 -3.82
N PRO A 251 27.07 18.40 -3.99
CA PRO A 251 26.65 19.32 -5.03
C PRO A 251 26.91 20.79 -4.64
N TYR A 252 27.34 21.57 -5.63
CA TYR A 252 27.54 23.02 -5.52
C TYR A 252 26.98 23.75 -6.74
N LEU A 253 26.54 24.99 -6.53
CA LEU A 253 26.29 25.97 -7.58
C LEU A 253 27.49 26.92 -7.65
N LEU A 254 28.03 27.12 -8.85
CA LEU A 254 29.06 28.13 -9.09
C LEU A 254 28.44 29.51 -9.31
N ASP A 255 28.93 30.54 -8.61
CA ASP A 255 28.60 31.92 -8.93
C ASP A 255 29.38 32.42 -10.17
N GLU A 256 29.11 33.65 -10.61
CA GLU A 256 29.79 34.27 -11.77
C GLU A 256 31.31 34.39 -11.60
N LYS A 257 31.81 34.34 -10.36
CA LYS A 257 33.23 34.40 -10.02
C LYS A 257 33.84 32.99 -9.84
N GLY A 258 33.06 31.94 -10.02
CA GLY A 258 33.45 30.55 -9.81
C GLY A 258 33.47 30.11 -8.35
N ASN A 259 32.94 30.90 -7.41
CA ASN A 259 32.84 30.48 -6.02
C ASN A 259 31.77 29.41 -5.86
N ARG A 260 32.04 28.43 -4.99
CA ARG A 260 31.12 27.32 -4.72
C ARG A 260 30.13 27.68 -3.62
N LYS A 261 28.83 27.56 -3.92
CA LYS A 261 27.75 27.56 -2.92
C LYS A 261 27.18 26.15 -2.79
N SER A 262 27.32 25.55 -1.61
CA SER A 262 26.77 24.23 -1.31
C SER A 262 25.26 24.21 -1.55
N LEU A 263 24.80 23.21 -2.30
CA LEU A 263 23.38 22.97 -2.50
C LEU A 263 22.84 22.24 -1.27
N LYS A 264 21.82 22.82 -0.63
CA LYS A 264 21.20 22.31 0.59
C LYS A 264 19.68 22.33 0.42
N ASN A 265 18.99 21.46 1.17
CA ASN A 265 17.53 21.42 1.26
C ASN A 265 16.82 21.16 -0.08
N VAL A 266 17.41 20.34 -0.94
CA VAL A 266 16.76 19.87 -2.18
C VAL A 266 16.59 18.36 -2.13
N TRP A 267 15.54 17.85 -2.77
CA TRP A 267 15.25 16.42 -2.79
C TRP A 267 16.36 15.60 -3.47
N GLY A 268 16.87 16.10 -4.60
CA GLY A 268 17.90 15.43 -5.38
C GLY A 268 18.39 16.28 -6.55
N PHE A 269 19.29 15.75 -7.36
CA PHE A 269 19.77 16.41 -8.56
C PHE A 269 20.20 15.41 -9.63
N SER A 270 20.37 15.88 -10.86
CA SER A 270 21.01 15.14 -11.94
C SER A 270 22.11 15.99 -12.58
N ASP A 271 23.24 15.38 -12.89
CA ASP A 271 24.31 15.98 -13.69
C ASP A 271 24.07 15.82 -15.21
N GLY A 272 23.00 15.13 -15.62
CA GLY A 272 22.66 14.78 -16.99
C GLY A 272 22.98 13.32 -17.36
N GLU A 273 23.80 12.64 -16.56
CA GLU A 273 24.18 11.24 -16.76
C GLU A 273 23.70 10.34 -15.61
N ASN A 274 23.76 10.85 -14.39
CA ASN A 274 23.45 10.17 -13.15
C ASN A 274 22.36 10.91 -12.37
N LEU A 275 21.73 10.18 -11.43
CA LEU A 275 20.75 10.71 -10.50
C LEU A 275 21.25 10.59 -9.08
N TYR A 276 20.99 11.61 -8.27
CA TYR A 276 21.40 11.66 -6.89
C TYR A 276 20.22 12.03 -6.00
N ILE A 277 20.01 11.27 -4.92
CA ILE A 277 19.00 11.53 -3.90
C ILE A 277 19.64 12.02 -2.62
N TYR A 278 19.02 13.00 -1.98
CA TYR A 278 19.39 13.42 -0.64
C TYR A 278 18.80 12.47 0.40
N HIS A 279 19.65 11.83 1.20
CA HIS A 279 19.24 10.91 2.25
C HIS A 279 20.23 11.02 3.42
N ASP A 280 19.77 10.98 4.67
CA ASP A 280 20.64 11.01 5.86
C ASP A 280 21.78 12.04 5.84
N LYS A 281 21.49 13.24 5.32
CA LYS A 281 22.38 14.40 5.19
C LYS A 281 23.45 14.34 4.09
N ASP A 282 23.46 13.28 3.30
CA ASP A 282 24.38 13.08 2.18
C ASP A 282 23.60 12.88 0.86
N TYR A 283 24.30 12.98 -0.27
CA TYR A 283 23.74 12.62 -1.56
C TYR A 283 24.31 11.28 -2.03
N PHE A 284 23.41 10.40 -2.48
CA PHE A 284 23.75 9.06 -2.94
C PHE A 284 23.37 8.88 -4.40
N LEU A 285 24.25 8.20 -5.14
CA LEU A 285 23.98 7.78 -6.51
C LEU A 285 22.80 6.80 -6.53
N MET A 286 21.84 7.07 -7.41
CA MET A 286 20.69 6.22 -7.63
C MET A 286 20.89 5.38 -8.89
N ASP A 287 20.64 4.09 -8.77
CA ASP A 287 20.59 3.15 -9.87
C ASP A 287 19.15 2.79 -10.20
N ARG A 288 18.82 2.75 -11.48
CA ARG A 288 17.52 2.28 -11.93
C ARG A 288 17.45 0.75 -11.81
N SER A 289 16.46 0.23 -11.11
CA SER A 289 16.31 -1.21 -10.85
C SER A 289 14.82 -1.61 -10.85
N GLY A 290 14.44 -2.57 -11.70
CA GLY A 290 13.10 -3.21 -11.62
C GLY A 290 11.90 -2.26 -11.69
N GLY A 291 11.94 -1.23 -12.54
CA GLY A 291 10.84 -0.24 -12.64
C GLY A 291 10.82 0.79 -11.50
N THR A 292 11.87 0.83 -10.69
CA THR A 292 12.08 1.85 -9.66
C THR A 292 13.54 2.32 -9.65
N TYR A 293 13.92 3.10 -8.64
CA TYR A 293 15.28 3.45 -8.31
C TYR A 293 15.68 2.87 -6.96
N ALA A 294 16.94 2.46 -6.86
CA ALA A 294 17.58 2.03 -5.64
C ALA A 294 18.88 2.81 -5.44
N PHE A 295 19.39 2.86 -4.21
CA PHE A 295 20.70 3.42 -3.92
C PHE A 295 21.30 2.71 -2.71
N TYR A 296 22.60 2.87 -2.50
CA TYR A 296 23.26 2.32 -1.33
C TYR A 296 23.66 3.43 -0.38
N ALA A 297 23.27 3.30 0.89
CA ALA A 297 23.63 4.22 1.94
C ALA A 297 23.96 3.46 3.24
N PHE A 298 24.33 4.20 4.29
CA PHE A 298 24.59 3.61 5.59
C PHE A 298 23.27 3.13 6.21
N GLY A 299 23.23 1.87 6.65
CA GLY A 299 22.14 1.38 7.46
C GLY A 299 22.07 2.15 8.78
N PRO A 300 20.88 2.30 9.40
CA PRO A 300 20.77 2.92 10.71
C PRO A 300 21.68 2.20 11.69
N THR A 301 22.59 2.93 12.33
CA THR A 301 23.33 2.40 13.48
C THR A 301 22.29 2.05 14.55
N GLN A 302 22.31 0.83 15.09
CA GLN A 302 21.43 0.43 16.19
C GLN A 302 21.81 1.17 17.48
N THR A 303 21.59 2.47 17.53
CA THR A 303 21.73 3.29 18.73
C THR A 303 20.37 3.38 19.42
N ASN A 304 20.38 3.26 20.75
CA ASN A 304 19.19 3.26 21.60
C ASN A 304 18.30 4.49 21.32
N TYR A 305 17.14 4.24 20.73
CA TYR A 305 16.20 5.17 20.10
C TYR A 305 15.38 6.03 21.10
N THR A 306 16.00 6.65 22.10
CA THR A 306 15.26 7.35 23.19
C THR A 306 15.08 8.85 23.02
N ALA A 307 15.56 9.47 21.95
CA ALA A 307 15.24 10.88 21.72
C ALA A 307 15.30 11.26 20.24
N ILE A 308 14.36 12.11 19.85
CA ILE A 308 14.36 13.01 18.68
C ILE A 308 13.42 12.57 17.54
N THR A 309 12.19 13.05 17.64
CA THR A 309 11.24 13.20 16.52
C THR A 309 10.52 14.54 16.67
N ALA A 310 11.15 15.62 16.21
CA ALA A 310 10.47 16.89 15.95
C ALA A 310 11.30 17.72 14.96
N GLY A 311 10.87 17.74 13.69
CA GLY A 311 11.29 18.75 12.72
C GLY A 311 12.13 18.24 11.54
N ALA A 312 11.46 17.73 10.50
CA ALA A 312 11.82 17.91 9.08
C ALA A 312 10.79 17.14 8.23
N VAL A 313 9.69 17.79 7.83
CA VAL A 313 8.81 17.28 6.77
C VAL A 313 8.53 18.44 5.82
N MET A 314 9.42 18.62 4.85
CA MET A 314 9.09 19.11 3.50
C MET A 314 10.23 18.67 2.57
N GLY A 315 9.93 17.74 1.67
CA GLY A 315 10.85 17.27 0.62
C GLY A 315 11.65 15.99 0.94
N GLY A 316 11.00 14.83 1.12
CA GLY A 316 11.65 13.52 0.98
C GLY A 316 12.75 13.11 1.97
N LEU A 317 12.78 13.65 3.19
CA LEU A 317 13.74 13.27 4.22
C LEU A 317 13.05 12.68 5.44
N VAL A 318 13.26 11.39 5.70
CA VAL A 318 13.09 10.82 7.04
C VAL A 318 14.32 11.24 7.85
N GLY A 319 14.27 12.42 8.45
CA GLY A 319 15.30 12.90 9.38
C GLY A 319 15.04 12.39 10.80
N ALA A 320 15.73 11.34 11.23
CA ALA A 320 15.89 11.00 12.64
C ALA A 320 17.29 11.44 13.10
N VAL A 321 17.37 12.17 14.21
CA VAL A 321 18.63 12.67 14.75
C VAL A 321 19.27 11.63 15.65
N ALA A 322 20.59 11.48 15.56
CA ALA A 322 21.42 10.98 16.65
C ALA A 322 22.72 11.79 16.71
N ILE A 323 22.90 12.56 17.79
CA ILE A 323 24.21 13.01 18.26
C ILE A 323 24.62 11.99 19.32
N GLY A 324 25.68 11.22 19.04
CA GLY A 324 26.39 10.42 20.03
C GLY A 324 26.21 8.90 19.89
N ALA A 325 27.11 8.26 19.13
CA ALA A 325 27.73 6.99 19.52
C ALA A 325 28.93 6.70 18.62
N ALA A 326 30.12 6.78 19.19
CA ALA A 326 31.30 6.19 18.57
C ALA A 326 31.18 4.64 18.62
N THR A 327 31.60 3.98 17.53
CA THR A 327 31.99 2.55 17.44
C THR A 327 30.94 1.43 17.25
N GLN A 328 29.85 1.66 16.52
CA GLN A 328 29.18 0.54 15.82
C GLN A 328 29.34 0.68 14.30
N LYS A 329 29.84 -0.39 13.66
CA LYS A 329 30.07 -0.47 12.21
C LYS A 329 28.72 -0.39 11.49
N SER A 330 28.39 0.77 10.92
CA SER A 330 27.26 0.91 10.01
C SER A 330 27.53 0.03 8.78
N THR A 331 26.75 -1.03 8.60
CA THR A 331 26.80 -1.82 7.37
C THR A 331 26.08 -1.07 6.26
N GLN A 332 26.63 -1.08 5.06
CA GLN A 332 25.95 -0.61 3.86
C GLN A 332 24.63 -1.37 3.68
N ALA A 333 23.58 -0.63 3.37
CA ALA A 333 22.28 -1.17 3.03
C ALA A 333 21.83 -0.62 1.68
N GLU A 334 21.10 -1.45 0.93
CA GLU A 334 20.39 -1.02 -0.26
C GLU A 334 19.08 -0.37 0.19
N TYR A 335 18.71 0.73 -0.44
CA TYR A 335 17.48 1.46 -0.22
C TYR A 335 16.72 1.52 -1.53
N ILE A 336 15.40 1.37 -1.48
CA ILE A 336 14.50 1.41 -2.63
C ILE A 336 13.61 2.64 -2.49
N LEU A 337 13.51 3.41 -3.57
CA LEU A 337 12.55 4.51 -3.68
C LEU A 337 11.20 3.95 -4.08
N ASP A 338 10.13 4.32 -3.39
CA ASP A 338 8.78 4.07 -3.82
C ASP A 338 8.37 5.17 -4.82
N MET A 339 8.20 4.80 -6.09
CA MET A 339 7.91 5.75 -7.17
C MET A 339 6.52 6.41 -7.09
N ILE A 340 5.67 5.95 -6.16
CA ILE A 340 4.35 6.50 -5.92
C ILE A 340 4.41 7.55 -4.84
N THR A 341 5.09 7.20 -3.75
CA THR A 341 5.06 7.93 -2.48
C THR A 341 6.32 8.78 -2.26
N GLY A 342 7.38 8.56 -3.04
CA GLY A 342 8.69 9.16 -2.83
C GLY A 342 9.38 8.69 -1.55
N HIS A 343 8.80 7.70 -0.86
CA HIS A 343 9.36 7.15 0.38
C HIS A 343 10.54 6.24 0.07
N VAL A 344 11.58 6.34 0.88
CA VAL A 344 12.74 5.47 0.78
C VAL A 344 12.64 4.38 1.84
N THR A 345 12.66 3.11 1.43
CA THR A 345 12.72 1.96 2.35
C THR A 345 14.09 1.31 2.28
N MET A 346 14.65 0.94 3.42
CA MET A 346 15.79 0.02 3.44
C MET A 346 15.32 -1.35 2.96
N LYS A 347 16.04 -1.94 2.02
CA LYS A 347 15.84 -3.32 1.58
C LYS A 347 16.41 -4.23 2.67
N ASP A 348 15.59 -4.60 3.65
CA ASP A 348 16.06 -5.48 4.71
C ASP A 348 16.48 -6.82 4.10
N LYS A 349 17.68 -7.31 4.48
CA LYS A 349 18.14 -8.66 4.10
C LYS A 349 17.21 -9.77 4.61
N ALA A 350 16.41 -9.50 5.64
CA ALA A 350 15.49 -10.43 6.27
C ALA A 350 14.00 -10.19 5.93
N SER A 351 13.63 -9.06 5.33
CA SER A 351 12.22 -8.73 5.03
C SER A 351 11.85 -8.92 3.55
N ILE A 352 12.67 -9.62 2.75
CA ILE A 352 12.24 -10.07 1.42
C ILE A 352 10.98 -10.95 1.54
N GLU A 353 10.65 -11.46 2.73
CA GLU A 353 9.40 -12.17 3.01
C GLU A 353 8.23 -11.29 3.52
N ASP A 354 8.44 -10.06 4.01
CA ASP A 354 7.41 -9.34 4.78
C ASP A 354 7.14 -7.87 4.36
N THR A 355 7.96 -7.28 3.50
CA THR A 355 7.63 -6.00 2.85
C THR A 355 7.33 -6.29 1.39
N PRO A 356 6.09 -6.07 0.90
CA PRO A 356 5.75 -6.26 -0.51
C PRO A 356 6.72 -5.45 -1.36
N ALA A 357 7.70 -6.10 -1.98
CA ALA A 357 8.26 -5.55 -3.18
C ALA A 357 7.10 -5.37 -4.15
N ILE A 358 6.99 -4.22 -4.80
CA ILE A 358 6.16 -4.03 -6.00
C ILE A 358 6.82 -4.80 -7.18
N THR A 359 7.35 -5.98 -6.92
CA THR A 359 7.32 -7.08 -7.88
C THR A 359 5.86 -7.55 -7.93
N PRO A 360 5.35 -8.06 -9.07
CA PRO A 360 4.01 -8.62 -9.13
C PRO A 360 3.93 -9.75 -8.07
N GLU A 361 3.44 -9.40 -6.87
CA GLU A 361 3.24 -10.31 -5.75
C GLU A 361 2.38 -11.43 -6.31
N TYR A 362 2.87 -12.66 -6.11
CA TYR A 362 2.35 -13.91 -6.63
C TYR A 362 0.88 -13.83 -7.04
N PRO A 363 0.55 -14.24 -8.28
CA PRO A 363 -0.84 -14.20 -8.72
C PRO A 363 -1.74 -14.88 -7.68
N ALA A 364 -2.91 -14.30 -7.43
CA ALA A 364 -3.86 -14.91 -6.53
C ALA A 364 -4.26 -16.27 -7.11
N SER A 365 -3.95 -17.35 -6.40
CA SER A 365 -4.33 -18.68 -6.84
C SER A 365 -5.83 -18.86 -6.63
N ILE A 366 -6.57 -19.08 -7.71
CA ILE A 366 -8.01 -19.34 -7.69
C ILE A 366 -8.22 -20.84 -7.90
N ASN A 367 -8.92 -21.47 -6.96
CA ASN A 367 -9.26 -22.88 -7.02
C ASN A 367 -10.77 -23.07 -7.04
N ILE A 368 -11.31 -23.35 -8.22
CA ILE A 368 -12.72 -23.64 -8.44
C ILE A 368 -12.90 -25.15 -8.42
N TYR A 369 -13.81 -25.66 -7.58
CA TYR A 369 -14.04 -27.11 -7.52
C TYR A 369 -15.52 -27.45 -7.43
N TRP A 370 -15.84 -28.66 -7.90
CA TRP A 370 -17.17 -29.24 -7.79
C TRP A 370 -17.06 -30.59 -7.10
N TRP A 371 -17.40 -30.65 -5.82
CA TRP A 371 -17.29 -31.88 -5.04
C TRP A 371 -18.46 -32.86 -5.27
N SER A 372 -19.70 -32.37 -5.11
CA SER A 372 -20.88 -33.22 -5.02
C SER A 372 -21.72 -33.18 -6.29
N GLY A 373 -21.78 -34.32 -6.98
CA GLY A 373 -22.72 -34.60 -8.06
C GLY A 373 -22.90 -36.11 -8.17
N THR A 374 -24.14 -36.57 -8.31
CA THR A 374 -24.49 -37.99 -8.38
C THR A 374 -24.48 -38.53 -9.80
N SER A 375 -24.63 -37.67 -10.81
CA SER A 375 -24.60 -38.06 -12.22
C SER A 375 -23.31 -37.59 -12.90
N LYS A 376 -22.58 -38.53 -13.51
CA LYS A 376 -21.41 -38.24 -14.35
C LYS A 376 -21.77 -37.46 -15.63
N ASP A 377 -23.06 -37.40 -15.97
CA ASP A 377 -23.54 -36.78 -17.21
C ASP A 377 -23.84 -35.27 -17.05
N GLN A 378 -23.63 -34.71 -15.86
CA GLN A 378 -23.79 -33.27 -15.63
C GLN A 378 -22.45 -32.56 -15.82
N ALA A 379 -22.46 -31.47 -16.58
CA ALA A 379 -21.31 -30.61 -16.82
C ALA A 379 -21.67 -29.14 -16.52
N LEU A 380 -20.69 -28.37 -16.06
CA LEU A 380 -20.78 -26.92 -15.88
C LEU A 380 -19.72 -26.23 -16.72
N GLU A 381 -20.12 -25.27 -17.54
CA GLU A 381 -19.22 -24.35 -18.21
C GLU A 381 -18.79 -23.26 -17.23
N VAL A 382 -17.49 -23.08 -17.03
CA VAL A 382 -16.90 -22.08 -16.15
C VAL A 382 -16.39 -20.90 -16.99
N TYR A 383 -16.93 -19.72 -16.72
CA TYR A 383 -16.54 -18.46 -17.33
C TYR A 383 -15.81 -17.59 -16.31
N VAL A 384 -14.75 -16.93 -16.75
CA VAL A 384 -14.03 -15.90 -15.99
C VAL A 384 -14.06 -14.62 -16.81
N ASN A 385 -14.64 -13.55 -16.26
CA ASN A 385 -14.87 -12.28 -16.95
C ASN A 385 -15.48 -12.50 -18.35
N ASP A 386 -16.59 -13.23 -18.38
CA ASP A 386 -17.39 -13.57 -19.57
C ASP A 386 -16.65 -14.40 -20.65
N SER A 387 -15.41 -14.83 -20.37
CA SER A 387 -14.65 -15.74 -21.24
C SER A 387 -14.74 -17.18 -20.73
N LEU A 388 -15.11 -18.11 -21.62
CA LEU A 388 -15.16 -19.54 -21.29
C LEU A 388 -13.73 -20.05 -20.99
N VAL A 389 -13.49 -20.46 -19.76
CA VAL A 389 -12.19 -21.04 -19.35
C VAL A 389 -12.19 -22.54 -19.49
N ARG A 390 -13.23 -23.22 -18.98
CA ARG A 390 -13.29 -24.68 -19.00
C ARG A 390 -14.69 -25.23 -18.72
N THR A 391 -14.98 -26.43 -19.25
CA THR A 391 -16.11 -27.25 -18.79
C THR A 391 -15.66 -28.25 -17.74
N ILE A 392 -16.32 -28.27 -16.59
CA ILE A 392 -16.01 -29.15 -15.45
C ILE A 392 -17.16 -30.13 -15.18
N VAL A 393 -16.82 -31.29 -14.63
CA VAL A 393 -17.76 -32.36 -14.21
C VAL A 393 -17.68 -32.56 -12.69
N PRO A 394 -18.58 -33.32 -12.05
CA PRO A 394 -18.46 -33.64 -10.63
C PRO A 394 -17.11 -34.26 -10.28
N LYS A 395 -16.60 -33.92 -9.09
CA LYS A 395 -15.29 -34.32 -8.55
C LYS A 395 -14.12 -33.79 -9.37
N TYR A 396 -14.23 -32.56 -9.85
CA TYR A 396 -13.19 -31.88 -10.64
C TYR A 396 -12.70 -30.62 -9.93
N GLN A 397 -11.44 -30.24 -10.19
CA GLN A 397 -10.85 -28.97 -9.78
C GLN A 397 -10.24 -28.23 -10.97
N LEU A 398 -10.45 -26.92 -11.01
CA LEU A 398 -9.84 -25.98 -11.93
C LEU A 398 -9.00 -24.99 -11.11
N VAL A 399 -7.71 -24.95 -11.39
CA VAL A 399 -6.76 -24.03 -10.74
C VAL A 399 -6.20 -23.10 -11.80
N PHE A 400 -6.20 -21.81 -11.50
CA PHE A 400 -5.50 -20.81 -12.30
C PHE A 400 -5.02 -19.66 -11.43
N ASP A 401 -4.09 -18.91 -11.98
CA ASP A 401 -3.42 -17.79 -11.35
C ASP A 401 -4.06 -16.49 -11.85
N TRP A 402 -4.38 -15.58 -10.92
CA TRP A 402 -4.94 -14.26 -11.21
C TRP A 402 -3.91 -13.17 -10.95
N GLU A 403 -3.43 -12.51 -12.00
CA GLU A 403 -2.30 -11.58 -11.91
C GLU A 403 -2.72 -10.13 -11.57
N THR A 404 -3.96 -9.75 -11.89
CA THR A 404 -4.41 -8.36 -11.75
C THR A 404 -4.87 -8.07 -10.32
N GLN A 405 -4.00 -7.43 -9.54
CA GLN A 405 -4.32 -6.98 -8.19
C GLN A 405 -5.51 -6.02 -8.19
N ALA A 406 -6.37 -6.14 -7.17
CA ALA A 406 -7.51 -5.26 -6.91
C ALA A 406 -8.60 -5.17 -8.01
N SER A 407 -8.57 -6.00 -9.06
CA SER A 407 -9.73 -6.16 -9.94
C SER A 407 -10.71 -7.17 -9.35
N GLU A 408 -11.99 -6.84 -9.42
CA GLU A 408 -13.03 -7.84 -9.20
C GLU A 408 -12.94 -8.90 -10.30
N ILE A 409 -12.89 -10.17 -9.91
CA ILE A 409 -13.05 -11.30 -10.82
C ILE A 409 -14.52 -11.74 -10.78
N LYS A 410 -15.14 -11.85 -11.96
CA LYS A 410 -16.48 -12.43 -12.13
C LYS A 410 -16.35 -13.86 -12.61
N ILE A 411 -16.76 -14.81 -11.78
CA ILE A 411 -16.80 -16.23 -12.14
C ILE A 411 -18.26 -16.62 -12.33
N CYS A 412 -18.60 -17.14 -13.50
CA CYS A 412 -19.92 -17.70 -13.76
C CYS A 412 -19.82 -19.19 -14.04
N VAL A 413 -20.79 -19.95 -13.56
CA VAL A 413 -21.02 -21.34 -13.94
C VAL A 413 -22.34 -21.47 -14.66
N LYS A 414 -22.32 -22.18 -15.79
CA LYS A 414 -23.46 -22.28 -16.68
C LYS A 414 -23.77 -23.73 -17.05
N ASN A 415 -25.07 -24.02 -17.08
CA ASN A 415 -25.67 -25.17 -17.75
C ASN A 415 -26.89 -24.66 -18.57
N GLN A 416 -28.09 -25.18 -18.34
CA GLN A 416 -29.34 -24.57 -18.80
C GLN A 416 -29.66 -23.22 -18.12
N GLN A 417 -29.02 -22.94 -17.00
CA GLN A 417 -29.10 -21.71 -16.21
C GLN A 417 -27.69 -21.19 -15.90
N GLU A 418 -27.59 -19.98 -15.39
CA GLU A 418 -26.34 -19.32 -15.04
C GLU A 418 -26.36 -18.86 -13.59
N ALA A 419 -25.23 -19.04 -12.88
CA ALA A 419 -24.98 -18.44 -11.59
C ALA A 419 -23.60 -17.80 -11.59
N CYS A 420 -23.51 -16.56 -11.12
CA CYS A 420 -22.27 -15.79 -11.08
C CYS A 420 -21.90 -15.40 -9.66
N PHE A 421 -20.60 -15.30 -9.42
CA PHE A 421 -19.99 -14.83 -8.18
C PHE A 421 -18.88 -13.83 -8.52
N THR A 422 -18.94 -12.65 -7.93
CA THR A 422 -17.94 -11.59 -8.10
C THR A 422 -17.23 -11.33 -6.78
N PHE A 423 -15.90 -11.27 -6.79
CA PHE A 423 -15.10 -10.96 -5.61
C PHE A 423 -13.74 -10.39 -5.99
N VAL A 424 -13.01 -9.81 -5.04
CA VAL A 424 -11.61 -9.41 -5.20
C VAL A 424 -10.73 -10.51 -4.61
N PRO A 425 -9.86 -11.17 -5.39
CA PRO A 425 -9.00 -12.23 -4.88
C PRO A 425 -8.02 -11.75 -3.80
N SER A 426 -7.76 -12.59 -2.81
CA SER A 426 -6.68 -12.39 -1.84
C SER A 426 -5.36 -12.88 -2.44
N PHE A 427 -4.42 -11.97 -2.71
CA PHE A 427 -3.12 -12.23 -3.37
C PHE A 427 -2.06 -12.94 -2.50
N LYS A 428 -2.43 -13.35 -1.29
CA LYS A 428 -1.52 -14.05 -0.35
C LYS A 428 -2.02 -15.42 0.08
N LYS A 429 -3.17 -15.84 -0.45
CA LYS A 429 -3.86 -17.07 -0.06
C LYS A 429 -4.54 -17.67 -1.29
N THR A 430 -4.72 -18.99 -1.29
CA THR A 430 -5.58 -19.63 -2.28
C THR A 430 -7.03 -19.25 -2.02
N ASN A 431 -7.73 -18.83 -3.07
CA ASN A 431 -9.14 -18.46 -3.04
C ASN A 431 -9.95 -19.67 -3.50
N TYR A 432 -10.79 -20.21 -2.63
CA TYR A 432 -11.57 -21.41 -2.91
C TYR A 432 -13.01 -21.06 -3.29
N ILE A 433 -13.45 -21.58 -4.43
CA ILE A 433 -14.79 -21.37 -4.97
C ILE A 433 -15.44 -22.73 -5.18
N ALA A 434 -16.54 -22.98 -4.47
CA ALA A 434 -17.32 -24.20 -4.65
C ALA A 434 -18.43 -23.98 -5.66
N CYS A 435 -18.55 -24.91 -6.60
CA CYS A 435 -19.64 -25.00 -7.55
C CYS A 435 -20.47 -26.25 -7.26
N SER A 436 -21.78 -26.15 -7.47
CA SER A 436 -22.69 -27.30 -7.38
C SER A 436 -23.92 -27.11 -8.26
N ILE A 437 -24.74 -28.15 -8.37
CA ILE A 437 -26.07 -28.07 -8.98
C ILE A 437 -27.09 -28.40 -7.91
N ASN A 438 -28.00 -27.48 -7.64
CA ASN A 438 -29.17 -27.70 -6.82
C ASN A 438 -30.26 -28.31 -7.70
N THR A 439 -30.72 -29.51 -7.33
CA THR A 439 -31.75 -30.27 -8.06
C THR A 439 -33.13 -30.19 -7.40
N LYS A 440 -33.28 -29.35 -6.35
CA LYS A 440 -34.57 -29.19 -5.68
C LYS A 440 -35.59 -28.62 -6.65
N GLY A 441 -36.71 -29.34 -6.82
CA GLY A 441 -37.79 -28.94 -7.72
C GLY A 441 -37.60 -29.36 -9.18
N GLY A 442 -36.67 -30.27 -9.49
CA GLY A 442 -36.47 -30.81 -10.84
C GLY A 442 -35.79 -29.84 -11.82
N ILE A 443 -35.41 -28.65 -11.35
CA ILE A 443 -34.62 -27.68 -12.10
C ILE A 443 -33.16 -27.87 -11.68
N ASN A 444 -32.25 -28.00 -12.65
CA ASN A 444 -30.81 -28.11 -12.40
C ASN A 444 -30.20 -26.72 -12.30
N GLN A 445 -30.41 -26.03 -11.17
CA GLN A 445 -29.89 -24.69 -10.98
C GLN A 445 -28.43 -24.73 -10.49
N PRO A 446 -27.47 -24.11 -11.20
CA PRO A 446 -26.11 -24.04 -10.71
C PRO A 446 -26.03 -23.10 -9.49
N GLU A 447 -25.15 -23.43 -8.56
CA GLU A 447 -24.79 -22.60 -7.41
C GLU A 447 -23.29 -22.41 -7.37
N ILE A 448 -22.85 -21.20 -7.05
CA ILE A 448 -21.44 -20.84 -6.89
C ILE A 448 -21.27 -19.97 -5.64
N LYS A 449 -20.24 -20.26 -4.84
CA LYS A 449 -19.94 -19.50 -3.61
C LYS A 449 -18.46 -19.57 -3.25
N SER A 450 -17.97 -18.53 -2.58
CA SER A 450 -16.67 -18.58 -1.90
C SER A 450 -16.74 -19.49 -0.67
N VAL A 451 -15.61 -20.15 -0.39
CA VAL A 451 -15.47 -21.12 0.70
C VAL A 451 -14.22 -20.80 1.51
N GLU A 452 -14.29 -21.00 2.82
CA GLU A 452 -13.16 -20.87 3.72
C GLU A 452 -12.03 -21.82 3.35
N ALA A 453 -10.78 -21.38 3.54
CA ALA A 453 -9.59 -22.11 3.08
C ALA A 453 -9.54 -23.55 3.61
N GLN A 454 -9.86 -23.78 4.88
CA GLN A 454 -9.85 -25.12 5.49
C GLN A 454 -10.84 -26.08 4.83
N GLU A 455 -12.05 -25.60 4.51
CA GLU A 455 -13.08 -26.41 3.85
C GLU A 455 -12.69 -26.67 2.39
N GLY A 456 -12.17 -25.66 1.69
CA GLY A 456 -11.66 -25.79 0.32
C GLY A 456 -10.54 -26.84 0.22
N GLU A 457 -9.49 -26.71 1.04
CA GLU A 457 -8.37 -27.66 1.09
C GLU A 457 -8.82 -29.10 1.34
N PHE A 458 -9.78 -29.29 2.25
CA PHE A 458 -10.33 -30.61 2.55
C PHE A 458 -10.97 -31.27 1.34
N TYR A 459 -11.81 -30.53 0.58
CA TYR A 459 -12.46 -31.07 -0.60
C TYR A 459 -11.48 -31.30 -1.75
N ILE A 460 -10.51 -30.41 -1.96
CA ILE A 460 -9.46 -30.59 -2.96
C ILE A 460 -8.64 -31.87 -2.69
N LYS A 461 -8.28 -32.11 -1.42
CA LYS A 461 -7.57 -33.34 -1.05
C LYS A 461 -8.40 -34.59 -1.34
N LYS A 462 -9.71 -34.54 -1.12
CA LYS A 462 -10.62 -35.64 -1.46
C LYS A 462 -10.72 -35.88 -2.97
N ILE A 463 -10.82 -34.82 -3.77
CA ILE A 463 -10.84 -34.90 -5.24
C ILE A 463 -9.57 -35.59 -5.74
N LYS A 464 -8.39 -35.09 -5.33
CA LYS A 464 -7.09 -35.68 -5.71
C LYS A 464 -6.97 -37.16 -5.32
N SER A 465 -7.43 -37.53 -4.13
CA SER A 465 -7.42 -38.93 -3.69
C SER A 465 -8.30 -39.85 -4.53
N LEU A 466 -9.42 -39.35 -5.08
CA LEU A 466 -10.26 -40.11 -6.00
C LEU A 466 -9.60 -40.26 -7.37
N GLU A 467 -9.01 -39.19 -7.91
CA GLU A 467 -8.26 -39.23 -9.18
C GLU A 467 -7.09 -40.23 -9.12
N GLU A 468 -6.38 -40.31 -7.99
CA GLU A 468 -5.30 -41.28 -7.78
C GLU A 468 -5.81 -42.73 -7.72
N LYS A 469 -7.01 -42.96 -7.17
CA LYS A 469 -7.63 -44.29 -7.13
C LYS A 469 -8.11 -44.74 -8.50
N GLU A 470 -8.59 -43.83 -9.35
CA GLU A 470 -9.02 -44.16 -10.70
C GLU A 470 -7.86 -44.46 -11.66
N LYS A 471 -6.64 -44.01 -11.33
CA LYS A 471 -5.41 -44.34 -12.09
C LYS A 471 -4.80 -45.69 -11.76
N LYS A 472 -5.22 -46.34 -10.68
CA LYS A 472 -4.77 -47.68 -10.25
C LYS A 472 -5.78 -48.73 -10.66
#